data_AF-A0AAV0XQT6-F1
#
_entry.id   AF-A0AAV0XQT6-F1
#
_cell.length_a   1.000
_cell.length_b   1.000
_cell.length_c   1.000
_cell.angle_alpha   90.00
_cell.angle_beta   90.00
_cell.angle_gamma   90.00
#
_symmetry.space_group_name_H-M   'P 1'
#
loop_
_entity.id
_entity.type
_entity.pdbx_description
1 polymer ?
#
loop_
_entity_poly.entity_id
_entity_poly.type
_entity_poly.pdbx_seq_one_letter_code
_entity_poly.pdbx_strand_id
1 'polypeptide(L)'
;MRDGYDDVVGSATELCHKWGISSTKPTTRKIYSKQYCGEMQGDRRLDVPEEKFRIAIFYPLIDTALFKLRDRFKGLHSVSRNFEFLLPQNKVTMKESDIVKSCYDFITFYNNDVT
;
A
#
# COMPACT_ATOMS: atom_id res chain seq x y z
N MET A 1 22.19 -7.88 2.37
CA MET A 1 21.16 -7.62 1.35
C MET A 1 21.51 -8.21 -0.03
N ARG A 2 22.71 -8.77 -0.24
CA ARG A 2 23.06 -9.55 -1.45
C ARG A 2 22.76 -11.04 -1.33
N ASP A 3 22.69 -11.55 -0.11
CA ASP A 3 22.38 -12.96 0.15
C ASP A 3 20.89 -13.19 -0.15
N GLY A 4 20.59 -13.99 -1.18
CA GLY A 4 19.24 -14.32 -1.62
C GLY A 4 18.70 -13.56 -2.84
N TYR A 5 19.48 -12.67 -3.46
CA TYR A 5 19.04 -12.01 -4.70
C TYR A 5 18.78 -13.03 -5.82
N ASP A 6 19.68 -14.00 -5.98
CA ASP A 6 19.58 -15.01 -7.05
C ASP A 6 18.37 -15.93 -6.84
N ASP A 7 18.02 -16.27 -5.59
CA ASP A 7 16.85 -17.08 -5.26
C ASP A 7 15.54 -16.35 -5.59
N VAL A 8 15.48 -15.05 -5.28
CA VAL A 8 14.32 -14.20 -5.59
C VAL A 8 14.17 -14.02 -7.09
N VAL A 9 15.27 -13.81 -7.81
CA VAL A 9 15.26 -13.73 -9.28
C VAL A 9 14.81 -15.05 -9.89
N GLY A 10 15.32 -16.19 -9.40
CA GLY A 10 14.90 -17.53 -9.82
C GLY A 10 13.41 -17.74 -9.65
N SER A 11 12.89 -17.46 -8.45
CA SER A 11 11.46 -17.57 -8.13
C SER A 11 10.58 -16.71 -9.03
N ALA A 12 11.01 -15.46 -9.30
CA ALA A 12 10.29 -14.56 -10.18
C ALA A 12 10.31 -15.04 -11.65
N THR A 13 11.44 -15.58 -12.11
CA THR A 13 11.53 -16.13 -13.48
C THR A 13 10.66 -17.37 -13.67
N GLU A 14 10.60 -18.28 -12.70
CA GLU A 14 9.71 -19.44 -12.74
C GLU A 14 8.23 -19.02 -12.79
N LEU A 15 7.86 -18.01 -12.01
CA LEU A 15 6.49 -17.46 -12.01
C LEU A 15 6.14 -16.86 -13.39
N CYS A 16 7.06 -16.10 -13.99
CA CYS A 16 6.88 -15.55 -15.33
C CYS A 16 6.68 -16.66 -16.37
N HIS A 17 7.49 -17.73 -16.32
CA HIS A 17 7.32 -18.89 -17.21
C HIS A 17 5.97 -19.57 -17.02
N LYS A 18 5.53 -19.76 -15.76
CA LYS A 18 4.21 -20.33 -15.44
C LYS A 18 3.05 -19.51 -16.02
N TRP A 19 3.23 -18.20 -16.13
CA TRP A 19 2.23 -17.28 -16.68
C TRP A 19 2.40 -16.98 -18.18
N GLY A 20 3.33 -17.65 -18.86
CA GLY A 20 3.58 -17.44 -20.29
C GLY A 20 4.22 -16.09 -20.62
N ILE A 21 4.83 -15.43 -19.63
CA ILE A 21 5.51 -14.15 -19.80
C ILE A 21 6.97 -14.41 -20.18
N SER A 22 7.42 -13.86 -21.32
CA SER A 22 8.82 -13.98 -21.72
C SER A 22 9.72 -13.21 -20.76
N SER A 23 10.56 -13.94 -20.03
CA SER A 23 11.58 -13.41 -19.10
C SER A 23 12.89 -13.03 -19.80
N THR A 24 12.94 -13.12 -21.14
CA THR A 24 14.16 -12.87 -21.92
C THR A 24 14.64 -11.44 -21.72
N LYS A 25 15.80 -11.30 -21.08
CA LYS A 25 16.50 -10.02 -20.99
C LYS A 25 16.90 -9.58 -22.41
N PRO A 26 16.67 -8.33 -22.80
CA PRO A 26 17.06 -7.86 -24.13
C PRO A 26 18.59 -7.88 -24.26
N THR A 27 19.11 -8.50 -25.32
CA THR A 27 20.55 -8.63 -25.61
C THR A 27 21.22 -7.27 -25.86
N THR A 28 20.44 -6.27 -26.28
CA THR A 28 20.89 -4.89 -26.51
C THR A 28 20.05 -3.92 -25.69
N ARG A 29 20.69 -2.83 -25.22
CA ARG A 29 19.98 -1.74 -24.55
C ARG A 29 18.93 -1.18 -25.50
N LYS A 30 17.65 -1.19 -25.11
CA LYS A 30 16.60 -0.51 -25.87
C LYS A 30 16.86 1.00 -25.83
N ILE A 31 17.14 1.58 -26.99
CA ILE A 31 17.30 3.02 -27.15
C ILE A 31 15.93 3.58 -27.55
N TYR A 32 15.34 4.38 -26.69
CA TYR A 32 14.09 5.08 -26.98
C TYR A 32 14.39 6.48 -27.52
N SER A 33 13.59 6.94 -28.47
CA SER A 33 13.68 8.31 -29.00
C SER A 33 13.38 9.33 -27.89
N LYS A 34 14.10 10.46 -27.87
CA LYS A 34 13.79 11.58 -26.97
C LYS A 34 12.36 12.05 -27.25
N GLN A 35 11.53 12.14 -26.21
CA GLN A 35 10.19 12.69 -26.32
C GLN A 35 10.28 14.23 -26.25
N TYR A 36 9.61 14.90 -27.19
CA TYR A 36 9.44 16.35 -27.17
C TYR A 36 8.10 16.70 -26.52
N CYS A 37 8.06 17.80 -25.77
CA CYS A 37 6.85 18.27 -25.10
C CYS A 37 5.76 18.54 -26.16
N GLY A 38 4.66 17.78 -26.11
CA GLY A 38 3.53 17.89 -27.05
C GLY A 38 3.35 16.71 -28.00
N GLU A 39 4.28 15.75 -28.05
CA GLU A 39 4.02 14.49 -28.76
C GLU A 39 2.95 13.68 -28.01
N MET A 40 1.78 13.51 -28.63
CA MET A 40 0.84 12.49 -28.17
C MET A 40 1.55 11.14 -28.26
N GLN A 41 1.76 10.52 -27.11
CA GLN A 41 2.44 9.25 -26.95
C GLN A 41 1.68 8.16 -27.73
N GLY A 42 2.01 8.01 -29.01
CA GLY A 42 1.54 6.91 -29.84
C GLY A 42 1.83 5.61 -29.10
N ASP A 43 0.86 4.70 -29.15
CA ASP A 43 0.66 3.47 -28.36
C ASP A 43 1.92 2.57 -28.22
N ARG A 44 2.92 3.06 -27.50
CA ARG A 44 4.14 2.34 -27.10
C ARG A 44 3.99 1.73 -25.71
N ARG A 45 2.86 1.97 -25.03
CA ARG A 45 2.64 1.63 -23.61
C ARG A 45 2.36 0.15 -23.38
N LEU A 46 2.16 -0.65 -24.43
CA LEU A 46 1.67 -2.02 -24.30
C LEU A 46 2.63 -3.10 -24.85
N ASP A 47 3.82 -2.76 -25.34
CA ASP A 47 4.70 -3.77 -25.96
C ASP A 47 5.92 -4.16 -25.12
N VAL A 48 5.98 -3.69 -23.86
CA VAL A 48 6.99 -4.10 -22.89
C VAL A 48 6.36 -5.08 -21.91
N PRO A 49 6.78 -6.37 -21.90
CA PRO A 49 6.24 -7.39 -20.98
C PRO A 49 6.31 -6.98 -19.49
N GLU A 50 7.36 -6.24 -19.13
CA GLU A 50 7.57 -5.70 -17.77
C GLU A 50 6.52 -4.64 -17.39
N GLU A 51 6.18 -3.74 -18.30
CA GLU A 51 5.20 -2.68 -18.04
C GLU A 51 3.78 -3.26 -17.95
N LYS A 52 3.47 -4.27 -18.78
CA LYS A 52 2.25 -5.07 -18.66
C LYS A 52 2.18 -5.80 -17.31
N PHE A 53 3.24 -6.47 -16.88
CA PHE A 53 3.29 -7.11 -15.56
C PHE A 53 3.10 -6.09 -14.43
N ARG A 54 3.77 -4.94 -14.51
CA ARG A 54 3.69 -3.89 -13.50
C ARG A 54 2.27 -3.36 -13.33
N ILE A 55 1.60 -3.04 -14.45
CA ILE A 55 0.26 -2.44 -14.44
C ILE A 55 -0.81 -3.50 -14.14
N ALA A 56 -0.73 -4.68 -14.76
CA ALA A 56 -1.79 -5.68 -14.67
C ALA A 56 -1.71 -6.56 -13.42
N ILE A 57 -0.52 -6.71 -12.81
CA ILE A 57 -0.30 -7.64 -11.70
C ILE A 57 0.27 -6.94 -10.48
N PHE A 58 1.40 -6.24 -10.62
CA PHE A 58 2.09 -5.69 -9.46
C PHE A 58 1.26 -4.64 -8.73
N TYR A 59 0.72 -3.63 -9.43
CA TYR A 59 -0.10 -2.60 -8.79
C TYR A 59 -1.38 -3.16 -8.15
N PRO A 60 -2.22 -3.97 -8.84
CA PRO A 60 -3.40 -4.56 -8.21
C PRO A 60 -3.07 -5.42 -6.98
N LEU A 61 -1.93 -6.11 -6.98
CA LEU A 61 -1.49 -6.91 -5.85
C LEU A 61 -1.13 -6.03 -4.64
N ILE A 62 -0.37 -4.96 -4.86
CA ILE A 62 -0.03 -3.99 -3.81
C ILE A 62 -1.28 -3.30 -3.28
N ASP A 63 -2.17 -2.84 -4.16
CA ASP A 63 -3.43 -2.20 -3.79
C ASP A 63 -4.30 -3.14 -2.95
N THR A 64 -4.39 -4.41 -3.34
CA THR A 64 -5.12 -5.44 -2.59
C THR A 64 -4.49 -5.65 -1.22
N ALA A 65 -3.17 -5.78 -1.14
CA ALA A 65 -2.46 -5.97 0.12
C ALA A 65 -2.68 -4.79 1.08
N LEU A 66 -2.56 -3.56 0.58
CA LEU A 66 -2.81 -2.33 1.33
C LEU A 66 -4.27 -2.24 1.80
N PHE A 67 -5.22 -2.55 0.91
CA PHE A 67 -6.64 -2.55 1.25
C PHE A 67 -6.95 -3.56 2.36
N LYS A 68 -6.45 -4.79 2.24
CA LYS A 68 -6.65 -5.85 3.25
C LYS A 68 -5.99 -5.50 4.59
N LEU A 69 -4.79 -4.90 4.56
CA LEU A 69 -4.12 -4.46 5.77
C LEU A 69 -4.93 -3.36 6.47
N ARG A 70 -5.37 -2.35 5.71
CA ARG A 70 -6.19 -1.26 6.25
C ARG A 70 -7.50 -1.76 6.84
N ASP A 71 -8.17 -2.65 6.12
CA ASP A 71 -9.45 -3.22 6.55
C ASP A 71 -9.28 -4.02 7.85
N ARG A 72 -8.24 -4.88 7.93
CA ARG A 72 -7.91 -5.64 9.14
C ARG A 72 -7.68 -4.76 10.37
N PHE A 73 -7.01 -3.62 10.20
CA PHE A 73 -6.69 -2.72 11.32
C PHE A 73 -7.75 -1.63 11.58
N LYS A 74 -8.81 -1.55 10.78
CA LYS A 74 -9.86 -0.53 10.93
C LYS A 74 -10.56 -0.59 12.29
N GLY A 75 -10.84 -1.80 12.78
CA GLY A 75 -11.45 -2.03 14.09
C GLY A 75 -10.53 -1.57 15.23
N LEU A 76 -9.27 -2.02 15.21
CA LEU A 76 -8.27 -1.63 16.20
C LEU A 76 -8.04 -0.12 16.20
N HIS A 77 -7.96 0.51 15.03
CA HIS A 77 -7.81 1.96 14.92
C HIS A 77 -8.98 2.70 15.57
N SER A 78 -10.21 2.21 15.38
CA SER A 78 -11.41 2.82 15.97
C SER A 78 -11.39 2.72 17.50
N VAL A 79 -11.07 1.54 18.04
CA VAL A 79 -10.91 1.34 19.49
C VAL A 79 -9.77 2.21 20.03
N SER A 80 -8.60 2.17 19.40
CA SER A 80 -7.45 2.96 19.81
C SER A 80 -7.78 4.44 19.89
N ARG A 81 -8.51 4.99 18.92
CA ARG A 81 -8.93 6.40 18.90
C ARG A 81 -9.92 6.71 20.01
N ASN A 82 -10.91 5.85 20.24
CA ASN A 82 -11.92 6.07 21.27
C ASN A 82 -11.33 6.10 22.69
N PHE A 83 -10.25 5.36 22.94
CA PHE A 83 -9.58 5.28 24.24
C PHE A 83 -8.28 6.10 24.30
N GLU A 84 -7.93 6.83 23.24
CA GLU A 84 -6.65 7.52 23.08
C GLU A 84 -6.41 8.57 24.18
N PHE A 85 -7.47 9.24 24.64
CA PHE A 85 -7.41 10.25 25.72
C PHE A 85 -7.04 9.66 27.08
N LEU A 86 -7.17 8.33 27.27
CA LEU A 86 -6.76 7.65 28.50
C LEU A 86 -5.26 7.33 28.53
N LEU A 87 -4.58 7.44 27.39
CA LEU A 87 -3.15 7.13 27.32
C LEU A 87 -2.35 8.14 28.15
N PRO A 88 -1.35 7.70 28.95
CA PRO A 88 -0.61 8.58 29.85
C PRO A 88 0.01 9.81 29.16
N GLN A 89 0.58 9.62 27.97
CA GLN A 89 1.15 10.71 27.18
C GLN A 89 0.11 11.76 26.78
N ASN A 90 -1.13 11.35 26.51
CA ASN A 90 -2.18 12.24 26.06
C ASN A 90 -2.83 12.96 27.25
N LYS A 91 -2.93 12.31 28.41
CA LYS A 91 -3.40 12.94 29.65
C LYS A 91 -2.55 14.14 30.08
N VAL A 92 -1.24 14.09 29.83
CA VAL A 92 -0.30 15.17 30.18
C VAL A 92 -0.27 16.28 29.12
N THR A 93 -0.54 15.94 27.86
CA THR A 93 -0.37 16.86 26.72
C THR A 93 -1.67 17.53 26.27
N MET A 94 -2.82 16.87 26.46
CA MET A 94 -4.12 17.39 26.05
C MET A 94 -4.60 18.48 27.01
N LYS A 95 -5.34 19.46 26.46
CA LYS A 95 -6.01 20.47 27.27
C LYS A 95 -7.18 19.85 28.00
N GLU A 96 -7.49 20.37 29.18
CA GLU A 96 -8.62 19.92 29.99
C GLU A 96 -9.95 19.96 29.23
N SER A 97 -10.19 21.01 28.42
CA SER A 97 -11.38 21.12 27.56
C SER A 97 -11.53 19.95 26.59
N ASP A 98 -10.42 19.49 26.02
CA ASP A 98 -10.40 18.42 25.03
C ASP A 98 -10.58 17.04 25.70
N ILE A 99 -10.07 16.89 26.92
CA ILE A 99 -10.29 15.71 27.76
C ILE A 99 -11.77 15.62 28.15
N VAL A 100 -12.36 16.71 28.64
CA VAL A 100 -13.78 16.76 29.02
C VAL A 100 -14.68 16.41 27.82
N LYS A 101 -14.40 17.00 26.65
CA LYS A 101 -15.10 16.65 25.42
C LYS A 101 -14.96 15.16 25.09
N SER A 102 -13.74 14.61 25.15
CA SER A 102 -13.48 13.19 24.86
C SER A 102 -14.24 12.27 25.82
N CYS A 103 -14.39 12.64 27.10
CA CYS A 103 -15.20 11.90 28.07
C CYS A 103 -16.69 11.90 27.71
N TYR A 104 -17.25 13.05 27.31
CA TYR A 104 -18.66 13.13 26.89
C TYR A 104 -18.92 12.35 25.59
N ASP A 105 -18.00 12.47 24.61
CA ASP A 105 -18.06 11.71 23.36
C ASP A 105 -18.01 10.19 23.65
N PHE A 106 -17.16 9.77 24.60
CA PHE A 106 -17.04 8.38 25.04
C PHE A 106 -18.33 7.84 25.69
N ILE A 107 -18.89 8.57 26.66
CA ILE A 107 -20.15 8.18 27.35
C ILE A 107 -21.29 8.09 26.33
N THR A 108 -21.38 9.05 25.42
CA THR A 108 -22.42 9.06 24.38
C THR A 108 -22.28 7.85 23.45
N PHE A 109 -21.06 7.51 23.05
CA PHE A 109 -20.80 6.40 22.15
C PHE A 109 -21.05 5.02 22.82
N TYR A 110 -20.71 4.90 24.10
CA TYR A 110 -20.87 3.67 24.90
C TYR A 110 -22.04 3.73 25.90
N ASN A 111 -23.11 4.45 25.56
CA ASN A 111 -24.24 4.70 26.45
C ASN A 111 -24.91 3.42 26.99
N ASN A 112 -24.89 2.32 26.24
CA ASN A 112 -25.45 1.04 26.69
C ASN A 112 -24.51 0.23 27.60
N ASP A 113 -23.22 0.59 27.65
CA ASP A 113 -22.19 -0.16 28.39
C ASP A 113 -21.74 0.58 29.66
N VAL A 114 -21.82 1.91 29.67
CA VAL A 114 -21.30 2.79 30.73
C VAL A 114 -22.40 3.26 31.70
N THR A 115 -23.67 3.23 31.27
CA THR A 115 -24.85 3.71 32.03
C THR A 115 -25.78 2.57 32.38
#